data_AF-A0A969KML1-F1
#
_entry.id   AF-A0A969KML1-F1
#
_cell.length_a   1.000
_cell.length_b   1.000
_cell.length_c   1.000
_cell.angle_alpha   90.00
_cell.angle_beta   90.00
_cell.angle_gamma   90.00
#
_symmetry.space_group_name_H-M   'P 1'
#
loop_
_entity.id
_entity.type
_entity.pdbx_description
1 polymer ?
#
loop_
_entity_poly.entity_id
_entity_poly.type
_entity_poly.pdbx_seq_one_letter_code
_entity_poly.pdbx_strand_id
1 'polypeptide(L)'
;PQSAVLVGDSTWDPLGYTGKANKNVIPAYLAEVDPWLGETACESCFVQLNGEDPLSESAFLIDMWLGRFPVETNAELNVIIDKIIGYENATNLLAPWRSRSVFLADNYYYPDGQKDKAGDFAFFSDNAVELQDDAILTTRVYYDPFPRLSDPGNLEGWREPNVTKARVKAFEAMNAGAGIVTYNGHSHHEQWAVTDTSFARPYLFNSIDVKDLTNQDALFIGLSMTCFTSQFIKTASEGHVTLDEDLLLHAGGGAVTMWGPAGLSVAWGHDYLQTGFHQALWSKKPFTARVGELVEAGYTNLATTGTCCQDVAHTFLIVGDPLTKVRAAPTDRLYLPLVVR
;
A
#
# COMPACT_ATOMS: atom_id res chain seq x y z
N PRO A 1 17.04 11.95 15.91
CA PRO A 1 17.22 10.97 14.80
C PRO A 1 16.14 11.23 13.76
N GLN A 2 16.37 11.01 12.46
CA GLN A 2 15.36 11.26 11.42
C GLN A 2 14.48 10.03 11.14
N SER A 3 15.06 8.84 11.23
CA SER A 3 14.35 7.59 11.02
C SER A 3 14.97 6.43 11.80
N ALA A 4 14.20 5.34 11.93
CA ALA A 4 14.66 4.04 12.40
C ALA A 4 14.00 2.90 11.58
N VAL A 5 14.65 1.74 11.57
CA VAL A 5 14.09 0.50 11.01
C VAL A 5 14.18 -0.59 12.06
N LEU A 6 13.05 -1.22 12.37
CA LEU A 6 12.99 -2.42 13.21
C LEU A 6 13.23 -3.64 12.33
N VAL A 7 14.28 -4.41 12.63
CA VAL A 7 14.66 -5.61 11.88
C VAL A 7 14.27 -6.84 12.68
N GLY A 8 13.06 -7.34 12.44
CA GLY A 8 12.51 -8.49 13.14
C GLY A 8 11.00 -8.56 13.01
N ASP A 9 10.49 -9.78 12.91
CA ASP A 9 9.07 -10.06 12.99
C ASP A 9 8.54 -10.02 14.44
N SER A 10 7.22 -10.07 14.61
CA SER A 10 6.49 -10.07 15.89
C SER A 10 5.26 -10.97 15.82
N THR A 11 4.64 -11.23 16.98
CA THR A 11 3.35 -11.93 17.07
C THR A 11 2.49 -11.30 18.17
N TRP A 12 1.17 -11.34 18.01
CA TRP A 12 0.22 -11.03 19.10
C TRP A 12 0.13 -12.15 20.15
N ASP A 13 0.67 -13.33 19.85
CA ASP A 13 0.71 -14.49 20.75
C ASP A 13 2.16 -14.86 21.12
N PRO A 14 2.89 -14.01 21.87
CA PRO A 14 4.29 -14.25 22.21
C PRO A 14 4.49 -15.46 23.13
N LEU A 15 3.43 -15.95 23.77
CA LEU A 15 3.45 -17.12 24.66
C LEU A 15 2.98 -18.40 23.95
N GLY A 16 2.56 -18.32 22.69
CA GLY A 16 2.22 -19.46 21.85
C GLY A 16 0.97 -20.22 22.28
N TYR A 17 0.00 -19.56 22.91
CA TYR A 17 -1.24 -20.20 23.38
C TYR A 17 -2.13 -20.72 22.25
N THR A 18 -2.02 -20.16 21.06
CA THR A 18 -2.75 -20.59 19.86
C THR A 18 -2.15 -21.82 19.18
N GLY A 19 -0.94 -22.23 19.58
CA GLY A 19 -0.15 -23.25 18.87
C GLY A 19 0.39 -22.79 17.51
N LYS A 20 0.23 -21.50 17.18
CA LYS A 20 0.76 -20.82 15.99
C LYS A 20 1.62 -19.65 16.47
N ALA A 21 2.93 -19.80 16.41
CA ALA A 21 3.83 -18.80 16.98
C ALA A 21 4.92 -18.42 15.97
N ASN A 22 4.65 -17.37 15.18
CA ASN A 22 5.68 -16.59 14.53
C ASN A 22 6.69 -16.13 15.59
N LYS A 23 7.93 -15.90 15.19
CA LYS A 23 8.97 -15.49 16.13
C LYS A 23 8.74 -14.04 16.56
N ASN A 24 8.69 -13.83 17.87
CA ASN A 24 8.70 -12.49 18.44
C ASN A 24 10.14 -11.94 18.52
N VAL A 25 10.73 -11.53 17.40
CA VAL A 25 12.13 -11.06 17.32
C VAL A 25 12.24 -9.64 17.87
N ILE A 26 11.41 -8.73 17.37
CA ILE A 26 11.23 -7.38 17.91
C ILE A 26 9.74 -7.18 18.14
N PRO A 27 9.28 -7.10 19.41
CA PRO A 27 7.88 -6.90 19.70
C PRO A 27 7.29 -5.69 18.97
N ALA A 28 6.08 -5.86 18.46
CA ALA A 28 5.23 -4.74 18.07
C ALA A 28 4.78 -3.96 19.31
N TYR A 29 4.45 -2.68 19.13
CA TYR A 29 3.72 -1.93 20.14
C TYR A 29 2.25 -2.36 20.08
N LEU A 30 1.85 -3.35 20.88
CA LEU A 30 0.46 -3.78 20.95
C LEU A 30 -0.35 -2.78 21.78
N ALA A 31 -1.42 -2.26 21.20
CA ALA A 31 -2.29 -1.28 21.85
C ALA A 31 -3.74 -1.35 21.34
N GLU A 32 -4.67 -0.96 22.20
CA GLU A 32 -6.11 -0.83 21.91
C GLU A 32 -6.38 0.42 21.04
N VAL A 33 -5.88 0.41 19.81
CA VAL A 33 -5.93 1.56 18.87
C VAL A 33 -6.91 1.37 17.72
N ASP A 34 -7.46 0.17 17.56
CA ASP A 34 -8.43 -0.16 16.52
C ASP A 34 -9.85 -0.20 17.13
N PRO A 35 -10.79 0.66 16.67
CA PRO A 35 -12.14 0.71 17.23
C PRO A 35 -12.97 -0.57 17.07
N TRP A 36 -12.59 -1.49 16.18
CA TRP A 36 -13.34 -2.72 15.89
C TRP A 36 -12.60 -3.98 16.32
N LEU A 37 -11.28 -4.02 16.08
CA LEU A 37 -10.43 -5.15 16.44
C LEU A 37 -9.98 -5.08 17.91
N GLY A 38 -9.83 -3.87 18.45
CA GLY A 38 -9.21 -3.62 19.75
C GLY A 38 -7.68 -3.56 19.64
N GLU A 39 -7.00 -4.54 20.23
CA GLU A 39 -5.55 -4.61 20.26
C GLU A 39 -4.94 -4.95 18.89
N THR A 40 -4.04 -4.09 18.40
CA THR A 40 -3.22 -4.34 17.21
C THR A 40 -1.86 -3.64 17.30
N ALA A 41 -1.01 -3.84 16.30
CA ALA A 41 0.30 -3.18 16.22
C ALA A 41 0.14 -1.69 15.90
N CYS A 42 0.61 -0.84 16.82
CA CYS A 42 0.76 0.59 16.64
C CYS A 42 2.24 0.96 16.48
N GLU A 43 2.84 0.65 15.33
CA GLU A 43 4.26 0.95 15.10
C GLU A 43 4.54 2.45 15.19
N SER A 44 3.60 3.30 14.77
CA SER A 44 3.72 4.75 14.89
C SER A 44 3.77 5.22 16.36
N CYS A 45 3.20 4.47 17.31
CA CYS A 45 3.27 4.78 18.74
C CYS A 45 4.70 4.71 19.31
N PHE A 46 5.63 3.94 18.71
CA PHE A 46 7.04 3.96 19.13
C PHE A 46 7.73 5.30 18.87
N VAL A 47 7.22 6.08 17.92
CA VAL A 47 7.89 7.27 17.38
C VAL A 47 7.09 8.55 17.58
N GLN A 48 6.00 8.50 18.34
CA GLN A 48 5.45 9.68 19.00
C GLN A 48 6.23 9.86 20.31
N LEU A 49 7.25 10.70 20.24
CA LEU A 49 8.20 10.98 21.32
C LEU A 49 7.74 12.16 22.18
N ASN A 50 6.78 12.96 21.71
CA ASN A 50 6.13 14.01 22.46
C ASN A 50 4.91 13.49 23.25
N GLY A 51 4.70 14.06 24.44
CA GLY A 51 3.65 13.59 25.37
C GLY A 51 4.15 12.48 26.30
N GLU A 52 3.33 12.12 27.28
CA GLU A 52 3.65 11.05 28.24
C GLU A 52 3.11 9.68 27.80
N ASP A 53 2.05 9.68 26.97
CA ASP A 53 1.40 8.47 26.45
C ASP A 53 0.93 8.73 25.00
N PRO A 54 1.43 7.96 24.01
CA PRO A 54 1.05 8.14 22.61
C PRO A 54 -0.45 7.92 22.36
N LEU A 55 -1.15 7.23 23.26
CA LEU A 55 -2.59 6.94 23.15
C LEU A 55 -3.48 8.05 23.73
N SER A 56 -2.89 9.00 24.45
CA SER A 56 -3.65 10.02 25.20
C SER A 56 -3.80 11.35 24.46
N GLU A 57 -3.07 11.52 23.35
CA GLU A 57 -3.04 12.78 22.61
C GLU A 57 -4.25 12.94 21.67
N SER A 58 -4.85 14.13 21.69
CA SER A 58 -6.03 14.43 20.87
C SER A 58 -5.75 14.55 19.36
N ALA A 59 -4.48 14.72 18.99
CA ALA A 59 -3.99 14.73 17.62
C ALA A 59 -2.68 13.95 17.56
N PHE A 60 -2.70 12.81 16.87
CA PHE A 60 -1.54 11.95 16.72
C PHE A 60 -0.67 12.40 15.55
N LEU A 61 0.63 12.60 15.81
CA LEU A 61 1.65 12.82 14.80
C LEU A 61 2.92 12.08 15.21
N ILE A 62 3.70 11.63 14.22
CA ILE A 62 4.99 10.98 14.45
C ILE A 62 6.11 12.04 14.54
N ASP A 63 7.08 11.86 15.44
CA ASP A 63 8.28 12.71 15.55
C ASP A 63 9.47 12.16 14.76
N MET A 64 9.40 10.90 14.35
CA MET A 64 10.44 10.20 13.60
C MET A 64 9.81 9.19 12.65
N TRP A 65 10.43 8.94 11.49
CA TRP A 65 9.94 7.92 10.58
C TRP A 65 10.36 6.53 11.05
N LEU A 66 9.39 5.61 11.12
CA LEU A 66 9.65 4.21 11.47
C LEU A 66 9.25 3.30 10.31
N GLY A 67 10.12 2.36 9.97
CA GLY A 67 9.74 1.21 9.16
C GLY A 67 10.10 -0.10 9.85
N ARG A 68 9.56 -1.19 9.32
CA ARG A 68 9.82 -2.55 9.79
C ARG A 68 10.22 -3.45 8.64
N PHE A 69 11.23 -4.28 8.89
CA PHE A 69 11.52 -5.49 8.14
C PHE A 69 11.00 -6.68 8.96
N PRO A 70 9.79 -7.21 8.67
CA PRO A 70 9.22 -8.35 9.38
C PRO A 70 9.94 -9.62 8.90
N VAL A 71 11.07 -9.93 9.52
CA VAL A 71 11.92 -11.07 9.15
C VAL A 71 12.19 -11.96 10.34
N GLU A 72 12.19 -13.27 10.11
CA GLU A 72 12.51 -14.28 11.12
C GLU A 72 13.90 -14.90 10.92
N THR A 73 14.53 -14.64 9.77
CA THR A 73 15.79 -15.25 9.34
C THR A 73 16.69 -14.26 8.61
N ASN A 74 17.99 -14.54 8.60
CA ASN A 74 18.96 -13.78 7.81
C ASN A 74 18.73 -13.92 6.29
N ALA A 75 18.11 -15.01 5.84
CA ALA A 75 17.82 -15.22 4.42
C ALA A 75 16.75 -14.23 3.94
N GLU A 76 15.67 -14.06 4.69
CA GLU A 76 14.63 -13.07 4.42
C GLU A 76 15.19 -11.64 4.49
N LEU A 77 16.02 -11.35 5.50
CA LEU A 77 16.68 -10.05 5.60
C LEU A 77 17.54 -9.73 4.36
N ASN A 78 18.30 -10.71 3.87
CA ASN A 78 19.11 -10.54 2.67
C ASN A 78 18.25 -10.24 1.45
N VAL A 79 17.06 -10.85 1.31
CA VAL A 79 16.13 -10.54 0.21
C VAL A 79 15.73 -9.07 0.22
N ILE A 80 15.35 -8.52 1.38
CA ILE A 80 14.98 -7.11 1.49
C ILE A 80 16.17 -6.20 1.17
N ILE A 81 17.35 -6.50 1.74
CA ILE A 81 18.58 -5.72 1.51
C ILE A 81 18.93 -5.71 0.01
N ASP A 82 18.92 -6.86 -0.64
CA ASP A 82 19.25 -6.98 -2.06
C ASP A 82 18.26 -6.20 -2.93
N LYS A 83 16.96 -6.22 -2.60
CA LYS A 83 15.93 -5.41 -3.26
C LYS A 83 16.18 -3.92 -3.11
N ILE A 84 16.48 -3.44 -1.90
CA ILE A 84 16.77 -2.02 -1.65
C ILE A 84 18.03 -1.60 -2.39
N ILE A 85 19.13 -2.37 -2.29
CA ILE A 85 20.40 -2.06 -2.98
C ILE A 85 20.20 -2.04 -4.50
N GLY A 86 19.50 -3.03 -5.06
CA GLY A 86 19.20 -3.09 -6.49
C GLY A 86 18.35 -1.90 -6.94
N TYR A 87 17.28 -1.62 -6.18
CA TYR A 87 16.41 -0.49 -6.42
C TYR A 87 17.16 0.83 -6.39
N GLU A 88 17.99 1.09 -5.37
CA GLU A 88 18.74 2.34 -5.18
C GLU A 88 19.93 2.50 -6.15
N ASN A 89 20.56 1.41 -6.56
CA ASN A 89 21.67 1.47 -7.50
C ASN A 89 21.24 1.46 -8.98
N ALA A 90 19.95 1.22 -9.29
CA ALA A 90 19.49 1.22 -10.68
C ALA A 90 19.70 2.60 -11.34
N THR A 91 20.63 2.69 -12.29
CA THR A 91 21.06 3.96 -12.90
C THR A 91 20.22 4.41 -14.09
N ASN A 92 19.41 3.52 -14.68
CA ASN A 92 18.54 3.87 -15.80
C ASN A 92 17.36 4.73 -15.34
N LEU A 93 17.55 6.04 -15.30
CA LEU A 93 16.53 7.01 -14.89
C LEU A 93 15.35 7.10 -15.87
N LEU A 94 15.54 6.66 -17.12
CA LEU A 94 14.52 6.67 -18.18
C LEU A 94 13.77 5.34 -18.32
N ALA A 95 13.92 4.43 -17.36
CA ALA A 95 13.21 3.16 -17.37
C ALA A 95 11.69 3.42 -17.35
N PRO A 96 10.89 2.89 -18.31
CA PRO A 96 9.48 3.26 -18.47
C PRO A 96 8.60 3.04 -17.23
N TRP A 97 8.94 2.06 -16.39
CA TRP A 97 8.21 1.77 -15.16
C TRP A 97 8.22 2.95 -14.17
N ARG A 98 9.25 3.80 -14.20
CA ARG A 98 9.37 4.97 -13.32
C ARG A 98 8.37 6.06 -13.65
N SER A 99 7.84 6.06 -14.87
CA SER A 99 6.79 6.97 -15.29
C SER A 99 5.42 6.31 -15.31
N ARG A 100 5.25 5.17 -14.65
CA ARG A 100 3.97 4.49 -14.51
C ARG A 100 3.48 4.55 -13.07
N SER A 101 2.21 4.90 -12.91
CA SER A 101 1.45 4.71 -11.68
C SER A 101 0.33 3.71 -11.94
N VAL A 102 0.12 2.77 -11.03
CA VAL A 102 -0.96 1.78 -11.12
C VAL A 102 -1.95 2.04 -10.00
N PHE A 103 -3.24 2.15 -10.34
CA PHE A 103 -4.34 2.29 -9.40
C PHE A 103 -5.28 1.10 -9.55
N LEU A 104 -5.46 0.39 -8.45
CA LEU A 104 -6.32 -0.77 -8.33
C LEU A 104 -7.47 -0.41 -7.38
N ALA A 105 -8.72 -0.72 -7.77
CA ALA A 105 -9.88 -0.43 -6.92
C ALA A 105 -10.86 -1.61 -6.84
N ASP A 106 -11.42 -1.79 -5.65
CA ASP A 106 -12.56 -2.68 -5.42
C ASP A 106 -13.89 -2.02 -5.85
N ASN A 107 -14.99 -2.78 -5.85
CA ASN A 107 -16.27 -2.33 -6.36
C ASN A 107 -17.00 -1.36 -5.42
N TYR A 108 -17.65 -0.34 -5.99
CA TYR A 108 -18.64 0.44 -5.25
C TYR A 108 -20.04 -0.21 -5.25
N TYR A 109 -20.45 -0.78 -6.37
CA TYR A 109 -21.74 -1.46 -6.48
C TYR A 109 -21.53 -2.97 -6.48
N TYR A 110 -22.31 -3.68 -5.66
CA TYR A 110 -22.41 -5.12 -5.72
C TYR A 110 -23.22 -5.57 -6.95
N PRO A 111 -23.16 -6.87 -7.34
CA PRO A 111 -23.94 -7.38 -8.47
C PRO A 111 -25.47 -7.19 -8.37
N ASP A 112 -25.99 -6.98 -7.16
CA ASP A 112 -27.41 -6.70 -6.92
C ASP A 112 -27.78 -5.19 -7.04
N GLY A 113 -26.78 -4.33 -7.29
CA GLY A 113 -26.92 -2.88 -7.40
C GLY A 113 -26.93 -2.14 -6.07
N GLN A 114 -26.73 -2.81 -4.94
CA GLN A 114 -26.53 -2.14 -3.66
C GLN A 114 -25.16 -1.47 -3.62
N LYS A 115 -25.10 -0.33 -2.94
CA LYS A 115 -23.87 0.40 -2.69
C LYS A 115 -23.10 -0.25 -1.55
N ASP A 116 -21.80 -0.34 -1.70
CA ASP A 116 -20.89 -0.64 -0.61
C ASP A 116 -20.94 0.50 0.42
N LYS A 117 -21.04 0.12 1.69
CA LYS A 117 -21.10 1.07 2.80
C LYS A 117 -19.72 1.64 3.15
N ALA A 118 -18.65 0.99 2.71
CA ALA A 118 -17.29 1.47 2.89
C ALA A 118 -16.97 2.66 1.98
N GLY A 119 -17.72 2.86 0.89
CA GLY A 119 -17.58 4.00 -0.01
C GLY A 119 -17.28 3.60 -1.45
N ASP A 120 -17.02 4.59 -2.29
CA ASP A 120 -16.65 4.40 -3.70
C ASP A 120 -15.12 4.39 -3.84
N PHE A 121 -14.53 3.19 -3.91
CA PHE A 121 -13.08 3.03 -3.99
C PHE A 121 -12.46 3.52 -5.30
N ALA A 122 -13.23 3.49 -6.39
CA ALA A 122 -12.80 4.05 -7.67
C ALA A 122 -12.70 5.57 -7.56
N PHE A 123 -13.68 6.22 -6.91
CA PHE A 123 -13.64 7.66 -6.63
C PHE A 123 -12.41 8.07 -5.83
N PHE A 124 -12.06 7.37 -4.74
CA PHE A 124 -10.85 7.65 -3.97
C PHE A 124 -9.57 7.48 -4.81
N SER A 125 -9.51 6.44 -5.64
CA SER A 125 -8.39 6.23 -6.57
C SER A 125 -8.29 7.36 -7.60
N ASP A 126 -9.42 7.84 -8.11
CA ASP A 126 -9.44 8.93 -9.10
C ASP A 126 -9.02 10.28 -8.50
N ASN A 127 -9.40 10.58 -7.25
CA ASN A 127 -8.86 11.75 -6.53
C ASN A 127 -7.33 11.71 -6.45
N ALA A 128 -6.75 10.55 -6.14
CA ALA A 128 -5.30 10.39 -6.10
C ALA A 128 -4.65 10.47 -7.50
N VAL A 129 -5.35 10.02 -8.55
CA VAL A 129 -4.89 10.16 -9.93
C VAL A 129 -4.82 11.62 -10.36
N GLU A 130 -5.78 12.46 -9.97
CA GLU A 130 -5.82 13.89 -10.33
C GLU A 130 -4.65 14.71 -9.75
N LEU A 131 -3.96 14.18 -8.73
CA LEU A 131 -2.82 14.84 -8.10
C LEU A 131 -1.50 14.69 -8.89
N GLN A 132 -1.44 13.76 -9.85
CA GLN A 132 -0.21 13.49 -10.60
C GLN A 132 -0.14 14.29 -11.90
N ASP A 133 1.07 14.48 -12.43
CA ASP A 133 1.29 15.13 -13.73
C ASP A 133 0.72 14.27 -14.87
N ASP A 134 0.07 14.89 -15.87
CA ASP A 134 -0.48 14.23 -17.06
C ASP A 134 0.56 13.42 -17.86
N ALA A 135 1.85 13.69 -17.69
CA ALA A 135 2.95 12.95 -18.30
C ALA A 135 3.30 11.65 -17.55
N ILE A 136 2.63 11.32 -16.44
CA ILE A 136 2.63 9.98 -15.87
C ILE A 136 1.70 9.08 -16.67
N LEU A 137 2.18 7.87 -16.97
CA LEU A 137 1.40 6.81 -17.60
C LEU A 137 0.57 6.12 -16.52
N THR A 138 -0.68 6.55 -16.37
CA THR A 138 -1.60 5.98 -15.37
C THR A 138 -2.29 4.74 -15.91
N THR A 139 -2.10 3.61 -15.23
CA THR A 139 -2.86 2.38 -15.44
C THR A 139 -3.90 2.25 -14.34
N ARG A 140 -5.19 2.15 -14.72
CA ARG A 140 -6.29 1.89 -13.79
C ARG A 140 -6.83 0.48 -14.03
N VAL A 141 -7.17 -0.22 -12.96
CA VAL A 141 -7.93 -1.49 -12.99
C VAL A 141 -8.93 -1.47 -11.85
N TYR A 142 -10.17 -1.15 -12.16
CA TYR A 142 -11.24 -1.06 -11.17
C TYR A 142 -12.17 -2.25 -11.33
N TYR A 143 -12.26 -3.12 -10.33
CA TYR A 143 -13.24 -4.19 -10.34
C TYR A 143 -14.63 -3.59 -10.19
N ASP A 144 -15.51 -3.88 -11.15
CA ASP A 144 -16.84 -3.27 -11.19
C ASP A 144 -17.87 -4.26 -11.73
N PRO A 145 -18.49 -5.09 -10.87
CA PRO A 145 -19.45 -6.09 -11.29
C PRO A 145 -20.78 -5.49 -11.76
N PHE A 146 -20.95 -4.16 -11.68
CA PHE A 146 -22.20 -3.50 -12.01
C PHE A 146 -22.02 -2.18 -12.79
N PRO A 147 -21.31 -2.23 -13.94
CA PRO A 147 -20.89 -1.03 -14.67
C PRO A 147 -22.08 -0.22 -15.18
N ARG A 148 -23.28 -0.81 -15.31
CA ARG A 148 -24.48 -0.09 -15.74
C ARG A 148 -24.89 1.07 -14.82
N LEU A 149 -24.48 1.08 -13.54
CA LEU A 149 -24.76 2.17 -12.62
C LEU A 149 -23.58 3.12 -12.43
N SER A 150 -22.37 2.58 -12.37
CA SER A 150 -21.12 3.33 -12.17
C SER A 150 -20.59 3.98 -13.46
N ASP A 151 -20.79 3.33 -14.61
CA ASP A 151 -20.39 3.79 -15.94
C ASP A 151 -21.44 3.39 -17.00
N PRO A 152 -22.64 4.00 -16.99
CA PRO A 152 -23.77 3.65 -17.86
C PRO A 152 -23.48 3.79 -19.37
N GLY A 153 -22.32 4.35 -19.76
CA GLY A 153 -21.87 4.45 -21.14
C GLY A 153 -20.70 3.52 -21.50
N ASN A 154 -20.15 2.76 -20.55
CA ASN A 154 -18.91 1.99 -20.72
C ASN A 154 -17.78 2.87 -21.31
N LEU A 155 -17.68 4.10 -20.81
CA LEU A 155 -16.71 5.11 -21.23
C LEU A 155 -15.34 4.85 -20.60
N GLU A 156 -15.33 4.22 -19.43
CA GLU A 156 -14.15 3.94 -18.62
C GLU A 156 -13.67 2.51 -18.89
N GLY A 157 -12.87 2.32 -19.95
CA GLY A 157 -12.36 1.00 -20.35
C GLY A 157 -11.47 0.29 -19.31
N TRP A 158 -11.14 0.96 -18.20
CA TRP A 158 -10.43 0.41 -17.05
C TRP A 158 -11.35 -0.21 -15.98
N ARG A 159 -12.67 0.00 -16.05
CA ARG A 159 -13.65 -0.74 -15.24
C ARG A 159 -13.83 -2.14 -15.81
N GLU A 160 -13.60 -3.16 -14.99
CA GLU A 160 -13.64 -4.55 -15.39
C GLU A 160 -14.67 -5.34 -14.58
N PRO A 161 -15.79 -5.75 -15.19
CA PRO A 161 -16.81 -6.53 -14.50
C PRO A 161 -16.46 -8.00 -14.30
N ASN A 162 -15.52 -8.54 -15.10
CA ASN A 162 -15.17 -9.94 -14.99
C ASN A 162 -14.02 -10.14 -14.00
N VAL A 163 -14.28 -10.87 -12.90
CA VAL A 163 -13.29 -11.20 -11.85
C VAL A 163 -11.96 -11.70 -12.42
N THR A 164 -12.00 -12.68 -13.33
CA THR A 164 -10.77 -13.26 -13.90
C THR A 164 -9.98 -12.24 -14.71
N LYS A 165 -10.66 -11.42 -15.52
CA LYS A 165 -9.98 -10.36 -16.29
C LYS A 165 -9.43 -9.27 -15.37
N ALA A 166 -10.16 -8.87 -14.33
CA ALA A 166 -9.72 -7.87 -13.38
C ALA A 166 -8.44 -8.32 -12.68
N ARG A 167 -8.42 -9.57 -12.18
CA ARG A 167 -7.22 -10.19 -11.58
C ARG A 167 -6.05 -10.24 -12.55
N VAL A 168 -6.26 -10.70 -13.78
CA VAL A 168 -5.18 -10.79 -14.79
C VAL A 168 -4.63 -9.40 -15.11
N LYS A 169 -5.50 -8.40 -15.32
CA LYS A 169 -5.08 -7.01 -15.56
C LYS A 169 -4.31 -6.43 -14.38
N ALA A 170 -4.76 -6.67 -13.14
CA ALA A 170 -4.07 -6.21 -11.94
C ALA A 170 -2.68 -6.84 -11.82
N PHE A 171 -2.59 -8.16 -11.98
CA PHE A 171 -1.33 -8.90 -11.98
C PHE A 171 -0.37 -8.37 -13.07
N GLU A 172 -0.84 -8.25 -14.31
CA GLU A 172 -0.03 -7.77 -15.43
C GLU A 172 0.44 -6.33 -15.22
N ALA A 173 -0.41 -5.45 -14.67
CA ALA A 173 -0.04 -4.06 -14.39
C ALA A 173 1.09 -3.96 -13.36
N MET A 174 1.02 -4.75 -12.28
CA MET A 174 2.09 -4.81 -11.27
C MET A 174 3.34 -5.49 -11.79
N ASN A 175 3.20 -6.60 -12.50
CA ASN A 175 4.32 -7.36 -13.05
C ASN A 175 5.08 -6.60 -14.15
N ALA A 176 4.41 -5.67 -14.84
CA ALA A 176 5.06 -4.78 -15.80
C ALA A 176 5.92 -3.69 -15.13
N GLY A 177 5.85 -3.55 -13.79
CA GLY A 177 6.59 -2.58 -12.99
C GLY A 177 5.96 -1.19 -12.96
N ALA A 178 6.05 -0.51 -11.82
CA ALA A 178 5.51 0.85 -11.63
C ALA A 178 6.32 1.61 -10.58
N GLY A 179 6.32 2.95 -10.65
CA GLY A 179 6.90 3.78 -9.61
C GLY A 179 6.08 3.71 -8.32
N ILE A 180 4.75 3.77 -8.48
CA ILE A 180 3.75 3.65 -7.41
C ILE A 180 2.67 2.65 -7.82
N VAL A 181 2.24 1.82 -6.87
CA VAL A 181 1.00 1.03 -6.94
C VAL A 181 0.11 1.42 -5.77
N THR A 182 -1.10 1.88 -6.03
CA THR A 182 -2.07 2.23 -4.99
C THR A 182 -3.30 1.32 -5.13
N TYR A 183 -3.67 0.63 -4.05
CA TYR A 183 -4.90 -0.15 -3.97
C TYR A 183 -5.88 0.51 -3.00
N ASN A 184 -7.12 0.75 -3.44
CA ASN A 184 -8.23 1.20 -2.60
C ASN A 184 -9.34 0.12 -2.59
N GLY A 185 -9.74 -0.37 -1.42
CA GLY A 185 -10.78 -1.40 -1.39
C GLY A 185 -10.91 -2.14 -0.07
N HIS A 186 -11.65 -3.25 -0.11
CA HIS A 186 -11.64 -4.23 0.97
C HIS A 186 -10.46 -5.18 0.85
N SER A 187 -10.16 -5.93 1.90
CA SER A 187 -9.12 -6.94 1.87
C SER A 187 -9.32 -7.99 2.96
N HIS A 188 -8.54 -9.05 2.82
CA HIS A 188 -8.15 -9.92 3.92
C HIS A 188 -6.63 -9.78 4.10
N HIS A 189 -6.04 -10.44 5.10
CA HIS A 189 -4.58 -10.48 5.30
C HIS A 189 -3.81 -10.82 4.01
N GLU A 190 -4.26 -11.82 3.26
CA GLU A 190 -3.55 -12.40 2.11
C GLU A 190 -4.04 -11.87 0.75
N GLN A 191 -5.03 -10.97 0.71
CA GLN A 191 -5.61 -10.53 -0.56
C GLN A 191 -6.25 -9.15 -0.56
N TRP A 192 -6.22 -8.53 -1.73
CA TRP A 192 -7.03 -7.39 -2.09
C TRP A 192 -8.35 -7.83 -2.75
N ALA A 193 -9.43 -7.22 -2.27
CA ALA A 193 -10.84 -7.47 -2.61
C ALA A 193 -11.35 -8.87 -2.25
N VAL A 194 -12.63 -8.95 -1.93
CA VAL A 194 -13.40 -10.19 -2.02
C VAL A 194 -14.40 -9.98 -3.14
N THR A 195 -14.08 -10.48 -4.33
CA THR A 195 -14.91 -10.29 -5.53
C THR A 195 -16.06 -11.32 -5.55
N ASP A 196 -16.63 -11.62 -6.72
CA ASP A 196 -17.66 -12.66 -6.84
C ASP A 196 -17.14 -14.05 -6.39
N THR A 197 -17.70 -14.55 -5.29
CA THR A 197 -17.33 -15.82 -4.64
C THR A 197 -17.74 -17.07 -5.41
N SER A 198 -18.49 -16.93 -6.50
CA SER A 198 -18.76 -18.03 -7.44
C SER A 198 -17.55 -18.38 -8.31
N PHE A 199 -16.53 -17.53 -8.36
CA PHE A 199 -15.28 -17.79 -9.07
C PHE A 199 -14.27 -18.54 -8.18
N ALA A 200 -13.46 -19.40 -8.80
CA ALA A 200 -12.44 -20.19 -8.09
C ALA A 200 -11.35 -19.36 -7.38
N ARG A 201 -11.18 -18.10 -7.79
CA ARG A 201 -10.21 -17.15 -7.24
C ARG A 201 -10.91 -15.78 -7.07
N PRO A 202 -11.66 -15.59 -5.99
CA PRO A 202 -12.54 -14.43 -5.80
C PRO A 202 -11.79 -13.26 -5.14
N TYR A 203 -10.72 -12.80 -5.79
CA TYR A 203 -9.87 -11.70 -5.34
C TYR A 203 -9.33 -10.93 -6.55
N LEU A 204 -8.91 -9.69 -6.31
CA LEU A 204 -8.22 -8.88 -7.31
C LEU A 204 -6.72 -9.24 -7.37
N PHE A 205 -6.10 -9.46 -6.20
CA PHE A 205 -4.72 -9.93 -6.07
C PHE A 205 -4.52 -10.65 -4.74
N ASN A 206 -3.70 -11.70 -4.70
CA ASN A 206 -3.49 -12.52 -3.51
C ASN A 206 -2.02 -12.92 -3.35
N SER A 207 -1.59 -13.21 -2.13
CA SER A 207 -0.26 -13.73 -1.78
C SER A 207 0.22 -14.88 -2.67
N ILE A 208 -0.68 -15.78 -3.09
CA ILE A 208 -0.36 -16.88 -3.99
C ILE A 208 0.07 -16.39 -5.38
N ASP A 209 -0.41 -15.25 -5.85
CA ASP A 209 0.00 -14.65 -7.12
C ASP A 209 1.37 -13.95 -7.01
N VAL A 210 1.77 -13.51 -5.80
CA VAL A 210 3.04 -12.80 -5.58
C VAL A 210 4.24 -13.62 -6.04
N LYS A 211 4.23 -14.93 -5.82
CA LYS A 211 5.31 -15.83 -6.22
C LYS A 211 5.60 -15.82 -7.73
N ASP A 212 4.60 -15.45 -8.53
CA ASP A 212 4.67 -15.43 -10.00
C ASP A 212 5.08 -14.04 -10.52
N LEU A 213 5.24 -13.04 -9.65
CA LEU A 213 5.81 -11.74 -10.02
C LEU A 213 7.29 -11.88 -10.38
N THR A 214 7.68 -11.10 -11.39
CA THR A 214 9.00 -11.12 -12.05
C THR A 214 9.56 -9.70 -12.26
N ASN A 215 8.99 -8.70 -11.57
CA ASN A 215 9.34 -7.29 -11.70
C ASN A 215 10.53 -6.87 -10.82
N GLN A 216 11.49 -7.75 -10.55
CA GLN A 216 12.69 -7.48 -9.72
C GLN A 216 13.49 -6.23 -10.14
N ASP A 217 13.52 -5.90 -11.43
CA ASP A 217 14.20 -4.70 -11.97
C ASP A 217 13.30 -3.45 -12.03
N ALA A 218 12.07 -3.58 -11.53
CA ALA A 218 11.01 -2.57 -11.58
C ALA A 218 10.06 -2.68 -10.36
N LEU A 219 10.65 -2.74 -9.17
CA LEU A 219 9.93 -2.77 -7.90
C LEU A 219 9.14 -1.48 -7.68
N PHE A 220 7.95 -1.59 -7.12
CA PHE A 220 7.10 -0.46 -6.80
C PHE A 220 7.16 -0.06 -5.32
N ILE A 221 6.76 1.17 -5.04
CA ILE A 221 6.29 1.57 -3.70
C ILE A 221 4.77 1.35 -3.66
N GLY A 222 4.30 0.58 -2.70
CA GLY A 222 2.90 0.17 -2.62
C GLY A 222 2.13 0.89 -1.51
N LEU A 223 0.90 1.31 -1.82
CA LEU A 223 -0.05 1.91 -0.88
C LEU A 223 -1.26 0.98 -0.78
N SER A 224 -1.40 0.32 0.36
CA SER A 224 -2.51 -0.57 0.67
C SER A 224 -3.59 0.21 1.45
N MET A 225 -4.43 0.96 0.75
CA MET A 225 -5.53 1.77 1.34
C MET A 225 -6.75 0.88 1.65
N THR A 226 -6.55 -0.06 2.58
CA THR A 226 -7.46 -1.19 2.84
C THR A 226 -7.43 -1.59 4.33
N CYS A 227 -7.71 -2.85 4.71
CA CYS A 227 -7.51 -3.40 6.06
C CYS A 227 -6.42 -4.52 6.10
N PHE A 228 -5.86 -4.84 7.27
CA PHE A 228 -5.08 -6.06 7.59
C PHE A 228 -3.82 -6.45 6.79
N THR A 229 -3.55 -5.88 5.62
CA THR A 229 -2.54 -6.37 4.68
C THR A 229 -1.09 -6.19 5.16
N SER A 230 -0.90 -5.37 6.20
CA SER A 230 0.36 -5.19 6.94
C SER A 230 0.27 -5.69 8.40
N GLN A 231 -0.72 -6.51 8.78
CA GLN A 231 -0.84 -7.05 10.15
C GLN A 231 0.17 -8.19 10.41
N PHE A 232 1.47 -7.86 10.38
CA PHE A 232 2.59 -8.78 10.57
C PHE A 232 2.53 -9.58 11.88
N ILE A 233 1.89 -9.02 12.91
CA ILE A 233 1.68 -9.70 14.19
C ILE A 233 0.74 -10.91 14.11
N LYS A 234 0.05 -11.13 12.99
CA LYS A 234 -0.93 -12.22 12.84
C LYS A 234 -0.25 -13.58 12.95
N THR A 235 -0.76 -14.41 13.86
CA THR A 235 -0.30 -15.78 14.01
C THR A 235 -0.48 -16.63 12.75
N ALA A 236 0.58 -17.37 12.43
CA ALA A 236 0.69 -18.31 11.33
C ALA A 236 1.27 -19.64 11.83
N SER A 237 0.95 -20.72 11.13
CA SER A 237 1.58 -22.02 11.41
C SER A 237 3.01 -22.08 10.87
N GLU A 238 3.27 -21.43 9.74
CA GLU A 238 4.58 -21.30 9.10
C GLU A 238 4.62 -19.98 8.31
N GLY A 239 5.74 -19.26 8.40
CA GLY A 239 6.03 -18.08 7.57
C GLY A 239 5.12 -16.87 7.79
N HIS A 240 5.23 -15.94 6.85
CA HIS A 240 4.41 -14.72 6.77
C HIS A 240 3.05 -15.04 6.18
N VAL A 241 2.04 -14.25 6.55
CA VAL A 241 0.63 -14.50 6.16
C VAL A 241 -0.08 -13.24 5.72
N THR A 242 0.65 -12.14 5.54
CA THR A 242 0.07 -10.91 5.02
C THR A 242 0.65 -10.56 3.65
N LEU A 243 -0.22 -9.98 2.82
CA LEU A 243 0.09 -9.66 1.44
C LEU A 243 1.26 -8.67 1.32
N ASP A 244 1.35 -7.69 2.23
CA ASP A 244 2.41 -6.69 2.18
C ASP A 244 3.77 -7.28 2.61
N GLU A 245 3.79 -8.26 3.52
CA GLU A 245 4.98 -9.06 3.85
C GLU A 245 5.46 -9.86 2.64
N ASP A 246 4.56 -10.60 1.99
CA ASP A 246 4.89 -11.40 0.80
C ASP A 246 5.42 -10.54 -0.35
N LEU A 247 4.81 -9.38 -0.59
CA LEU A 247 5.26 -8.42 -1.62
C LEU A 247 6.66 -7.88 -1.33
N LEU A 248 7.01 -7.68 -0.05
CA LEU A 248 8.33 -7.22 0.35
C LEU A 248 9.36 -8.36 0.30
N LEU A 249 9.00 -9.57 0.72
CA LEU A 249 9.88 -10.73 0.88
C LEU A 249 10.02 -11.60 -0.38
N HIS A 250 9.27 -11.32 -1.44
CA HIS A 250 9.45 -12.02 -2.71
C HIS A 250 10.72 -11.56 -3.44
N ALA A 251 11.67 -12.47 -3.62
CA ALA A 251 12.95 -12.16 -4.27
C ALA A 251 12.83 -11.89 -5.78
N GLY A 252 11.82 -12.45 -6.44
CA GLY A 252 11.62 -12.30 -7.89
C GLY A 252 10.91 -11.01 -8.31
N GLY A 253 10.42 -10.20 -7.37
CA GLY A 253 9.62 -9.02 -7.69
C GLY A 253 8.87 -8.45 -6.49
N GLY A 254 7.68 -7.92 -6.75
CA GLY A 254 6.85 -7.26 -5.74
C GLY A 254 7.24 -5.81 -5.49
N ALA A 255 7.22 -5.42 -4.22
CA ALA A 255 7.44 -4.06 -3.77
C ALA A 255 8.82 -3.89 -3.12
N VAL A 256 9.39 -2.69 -3.19
CA VAL A 256 10.56 -2.33 -2.38
C VAL A 256 10.15 -1.80 -1.00
N THR A 257 8.90 -1.31 -0.87
CA THR A 257 8.30 -0.87 0.39
C THR A 257 6.78 -0.86 0.24
N MET A 258 6.06 -1.24 1.29
CA MET A 258 4.61 -1.12 1.41
C MET A 258 4.26 -0.16 2.54
N TRP A 259 3.20 0.62 2.36
CA TRP A 259 2.53 1.37 3.42
C TRP A 259 1.11 0.87 3.55
N GLY A 260 0.80 0.26 4.68
CA GLY A 260 -0.46 -0.45 4.85
C GLY A 260 -0.88 -0.63 6.32
N PRO A 261 -2.09 -1.14 6.54
CA PRO A 261 -2.73 -1.26 7.85
C PRO A 261 -2.39 -2.56 8.59
N ALA A 262 -2.15 -2.47 9.89
CA ALA A 262 -2.19 -3.60 10.82
C ALA A 262 -3.59 -3.91 11.36
N GLY A 263 -4.60 -3.09 11.03
CA GLY A 263 -5.95 -3.20 11.59
C GLY A 263 -7.07 -3.01 10.56
N LEU A 264 -8.26 -2.85 11.11
CA LEU A 264 -9.46 -2.34 10.48
C LEU A 264 -9.46 -0.82 10.52
N SER A 265 -10.06 -0.22 9.50
CA SER A 265 -10.37 1.20 9.48
C SER A 265 -11.30 1.51 8.30
N VAL A 266 -11.61 2.79 8.08
CA VAL A 266 -12.60 3.23 7.10
C VAL A 266 -11.96 4.02 5.96
N ALA A 267 -12.49 3.85 4.75
CA ALA A 267 -11.88 4.35 3.51
C ALA A 267 -11.66 5.87 3.49
N TRP A 268 -12.50 6.66 4.17
CA TRP A 268 -12.31 8.11 4.28
C TRP A 268 -10.99 8.49 4.97
N GLY A 269 -10.59 7.74 6.01
CA GLY A 269 -9.29 7.93 6.65
C GLY A 269 -8.14 7.63 5.69
N HIS A 270 -8.27 6.54 4.92
CA HIS A 270 -7.29 6.17 3.90
C HIS A 270 -7.17 7.24 2.81
N ASP A 271 -8.29 7.85 2.42
CA ASP A 271 -8.30 8.91 1.41
C ASP A 271 -7.53 10.15 1.86
N TYR A 272 -7.67 10.56 3.13
CA TYR A 272 -6.84 11.62 3.70
C TYR A 272 -5.35 11.24 3.71
N LEU A 273 -5.03 10.00 4.10
CA LEU A 273 -3.66 9.48 4.11
C LEU A 273 -3.01 9.51 2.71
N GLN A 274 -3.65 8.88 1.72
CA GLN A 274 -3.10 8.81 0.35
C GLN A 274 -3.07 10.18 -0.32
N THR A 275 -4.04 11.07 -0.03
CA THR A 275 -4.07 12.42 -0.58
C THR A 275 -2.84 13.20 -0.13
N GLY A 276 -2.52 13.20 1.17
CA GLY A 276 -1.32 13.86 1.69
C GLY A 276 -0.04 13.27 1.11
N PHE A 277 0.03 11.94 1.00
CA PHE A 277 1.16 11.24 0.38
C PHE A 277 1.36 11.67 -1.09
N HIS A 278 0.32 11.60 -1.91
CA HIS A 278 0.40 11.92 -3.33
C HIS A 278 0.67 13.41 -3.59
N GLN A 279 0.05 14.32 -2.83
CA GLN A 279 0.35 15.75 -2.91
C GLN A 279 1.83 16.06 -2.61
N ALA A 280 2.39 15.45 -1.57
CA ALA A 280 3.79 15.62 -1.22
C ALA A 280 4.73 15.00 -2.27
N LEU A 281 4.37 13.85 -2.83
CA LEU A 281 5.17 13.18 -3.85
C LEU A 281 5.29 14.02 -5.12
N TRP A 282 4.15 14.49 -5.64
CA TRP A 282 4.09 15.17 -6.93
C TRP A 282 4.51 16.64 -6.88
N SER A 283 4.56 17.24 -5.69
CA SER A 283 5.12 18.59 -5.50
C SER A 283 6.65 18.63 -5.43
N LYS A 284 7.29 17.47 -5.23
CA LYS A 284 8.75 17.35 -5.10
C LYS A 284 9.44 17.11 -6.43
N LYS A 285 10.75 17.40 -6.45
CA LYS A 285 11.59 17.04 -7.60
C LYS A 285 11.63 15.51 -7.74
N PRO A 286 11.57 14.97 -8.97
CA PRO A 286 11.67 13.54 -9.20
C PRO A 286 12.85 12.91 -8.45
N PHE A 287 12.62 11.72 -7.88
CA PHE A 287 13.63 10.90 -7.20
C PHE A 287 14.25 11.54 -5.94
N THR A 288 13.57 12.53 -5.33
CA THR A 288 14.05 13.17 -4.08
C THR A 288 13.21 12.85 -2.85
N ALA A 289 11.92 12.58 -3.02
CA ALA A 289 11.00 12.25 -1.94
C ALA A 289 11.35 10.89 -1.32
N ARG A 290 11.34 10.82 0.02
CA ARG A 290 11.54 9.58 0.78
C ARG A 290 10.20 9.05 1.28
N VAL A 291 10.05 7.73 1.40
CA VAL A 291 8.77 7.13 1.85
C VAL A 291 8.31 7.70 3.18
N GLY A 292 9.18 7.79 4.19
CA GLY A 292 8.82 8.29 5.52
C GLY A 292 8.28 9.72 5.50
N GLU A 293 8.85 10.58 4.66
CA GLU A 293 8.39 11.97 4.46
C GLU A 293 6.98 12.02 3.84
N LEU A 294 6.69 11.11 2.91
CA LEU A 294 5.38 11.06 2.24
C LEU A 294 4.31 10.47 3.16
N VAL A 295 4.66 9.49 3.99
CA VAL A 295 3.78 8.94 5.03
C VAL A 295 3.47 10.00 6.09
N GLU A 296 4.48 10.75 6.56
CA GLU A 296 4.29 11.88 7.47
C GLU A 296 3.37 12.95 6.87
N ALA A 297 3.49 13.23 5.58
CA ALA A 297 2.57 14.13 4.88
C ALA A 297 1.13 13.60 4.86
N GLY A 298 0.93 12.29 4.72
CA GLY A 298 -0.36 11.63 4.86
C GLY A 298 -0.97 11.82 6.25
N TYR A 299 -0.20 11.53 7.31
CA TYR A 299 -0.64 11.77 8.70
C TYR A 299 -0.93 13.25 8.97
N THR A 300 -0.11 14.16 8.45
CA THR A 300 -0.34 15.61 8.58
C THR A 300 -1.64 16.02 7.89
N ASN A 301 -1.93 15.51 6.70
CA ASN A 301 -3.17 15.81 6.00
C ASN A 301 -4.39 15.30 6.77
N LEU A 302 -4.34 14.08 7.30
CA LEU A 302 -5.38 13.53 8.16
C LEU A 302 -5.59 14.38 9.43
N ALA A 303 -4.51 14.77 10.11
CA ALA A 303 -4.60 15.54 11.35
C ALA A 303 -5.13 16.97 11.15
N THR A 304 -4.83 17.59 10.00
CA THR A 304 -5.15 19.01 9.75
C THR A 304 -6.43 19.22 8.95
N THR A 305 -6.83 18.27 8.10
CA THR A 305 -8.00 18.38 7.22
C THR A 305 -9.06 17.31 7.49
N GLY A 306 -8.67 16.19 8.12
CA GLY A 306 -9.56 15.08 8.40
C GLY A 306 -10.62 15.44 9.43
N THR A 307 -11.87 15.13 9.12
CA THR A 307 -13.02 15.35 10.03
C THR A 307 -13.41 14.11 10.83
N CYS A 308 -12.75 12.98 10.61
CA CYS A 308 -13.04 11.69 11.24
C CYS A 308 -11.79 10.80 11.21
N CYS A 309 -11.97 9.56 11.68
CA CYS A 309 -11.18 8.44 11.21
C CYS A 309 -9.68 8.54 11.54
N GLN A 310 -9.36 9.15 12.70
CA GLN A 310 -7.99 9.42 13.14
C GLN A 310 -7.27 8.13 13.59
N ASP A 311 -8.02 7.06 13.85
CA ASP A 311 -7.52 5.73 14.20
C ASP A 311 -6.54 5.16 13.16
N VAL A 312 -6.69 5.53 11.88
CA VAL A 312 -5.77 5.10 10.81
C VAL A 312 -4.32 5.53 11.05
N ALA A 313 -4.08 6.62 11.79
CA ALA A 313 -2.73 7.09 12.08
C ALA A 313 -1.97 6.14 13.03
N HIS A 314 -2.70 5.40 13.86
CA HIS A 314 -2.14 4.38 14.75
C HIS A 314 -1.97 3.02 14.06
N THR A 315 -2.85 2.68 13.10
CA THR A 315 -2.87 1.34 12.52
C THR A 315 -2.07 1.20 11.23
N PHE A 316 -1.76 2.30 10.53
CA PHE A 316 -0.92 2.26 9.33
C PHE A 316 0.58 2.26 9.68
N LEU A 317 1.37 1.48 8.95
CA LEU A 317 2.80 1.32 9.16
C LEU A 317 3.57 1.07 7.87
N ILE A 318 4.87 1.38 7.89
CA ILE A 318 5.77 1.12 6.76
C ILE A 318 6.37 -0.27 6.92
N VAL A 319 6.06 -1.16 5.98
CA VAL A 319 6.76 -2.43 5.79
C VAL A 319 7.86 -2.19 4.75
N GLY A 320 9.07 -1.86 5.23
CA GLY A 320 10.19 -1.42 4.40
C GLY A 320 11.05 -0.34 5.06
N ASP A 321 11.93 0.28 4.26
CA ASP A 321 12.85 1.34 4.73
C ASP A 321 12.23 2.72 4.48
N PRO A 322 11.96 3.53 5.51
CA PRO A 322 11.40 4.88 5.38
C PRO A 322 12.32 5.85 4.63
N LEU A 323 13.62 5.56 4.50
CA LEU A 323 14.56 6.39 3.73
C LEU A 323 14.57 6.09 2.24
N THR A 324 13.91 5.00 1.80
CA THR A 324 13.80 4.65 0.38
C THR A 324 13.23 5.83 -0.40
N LYS A 325 13.92 6.22 -1.47
CA LYS A 325 13.46 7.30 -2.35
C LYS A 325 12.49 6.78 -3.38
N VAL A 326 11.33 7.42 -3.53
CA VAL A 326 10.35 7.04 -4.54
C VAL A 326 10.91 7.30 -5.94
N ARG A 327 10.95 6.26 -6.78
CA ARG A 327 11.41 6.33 -8.19
C ARG A 327 10.29 6.56 -9.19
N ALA A 328 9.38 7.48 -8.86
CA ALA A 328 8.33 7.94 -9.75
C ALA A 328 8.69 9.30 -10.36
N ALA A 329 8.49 9.46 -11.67
CA ALA A 329 8.79 10.69 -12.41
C ALA A 329 7.92 10.80 -13.68
N PRO A 330 7.43 12.00 -14.04
CA PRO A 330 6.74 12.21 -15.32
C PRO A 330 7.63 11.86 -16.51
N THR A 331 7.03 11.43 -17.63
CA THR A 331 7.78 11.24 -18.87
C THR A 331 8.29 12.58 -19.41
N ASP A 332 9.56 12.64 -19.80
CA ASP A 332 10.11 13.81 -20.50
C ASP A 332 9.42 13.96 -21.87
N ARG A 333 8.50 14.91 -22.00
CA ARG A 333 7.84 15.24 -23.27
C ARG A 333 8.70 16.21 -24.08
N LEU A 334 9.41 15.71 -25.09
CA LEU A 334 10.10 16.55 -26.05
C LEU A 334 9.13 16.97 -27.18
N TYR A 335 8.66 18.21 -27.16
CA TYR A 335 7.87 18.77 -28.27
C TYR A 335 8.81 19.15 -29.43
N LEU A 336 8.84 18.34 -30.49
CA LEU A 336 9.49 18.72 -31.75
C LEU A 336 8.47 19.47 -32.62
N PRO A 337 8.67 20.76 -32.92
CA PRO A 337 7.80 21.45 -33.88
C PRO A 337 7.96 20.79 -35.25
N LEU A 338 6.83 20.42 -35.86
CA LEU A 338 6.79 19.91 -37.22
C LEU A 338 7.17 21.04 -38.18
N VAL A 339 8.42 21.07 -38.64
CA VAL A 339 8.86 21.97 -39.70
C VAL A 339 8.48 21.34 -41.04
N VAL A 340 7.30 21.70 -41.54
CA VAL A 340 6.92 21.40 -42.93
C VAL A 340 7.64 22.40 -43.83
N ARG A 341 8.50 21.91 -44.72
CA ARG A 341 9.24 22.73 -45.70
C ARG A 341 8.44 22.97 -46.97
#